data_AF-A0AA95MIN7-F1
#
_entry.id   AF-A0AA95MIN7-F1
#
_cell.length_a   1.000
_cell.length_b   1.000
_cell.length_c   1.000
_cell.angle_alpha   90.00
_cell.angle_beta   90.00
_cell.angle_gamma   90.00
#
_symmetry.space_group_name_H-M   'P 1'
#
loop_
_entity.id
_entity.type
_entity.pdbx_description
1 polymer ?
#
loop_
_entity_poly.entity_id
_entity_poly.type
_entity_poly.pdbx_seq_one_letter_code
_entity_poly.pdbx_strand_id
1 'polypeptide(L)'
;MTRIPEDDRDIMEKAIYLPMVLIVLNRDLSVVENSPFKLKKPYLDLIEATMKEVQRELSEVKQYMKKNKLQVIETKRDDAFTMYMFIYKGYEENHNYFNPRIRNKVQELMEVYLLKKHLSR
;
A
#
# COMPACT_ATOMS: atom_id res chain seq x y z
N MET A 1 4.03 19.11 -17.98
CA MET A 1 4.27 19.45 -16.56
C MET A 1 3.06 18.96 -15.77
N THR A 2 3.27 18.02 -14.85
CA THR A 2 2.21 17.51 -13.97
C THR A 2 1.79 18.62 -13.01
N ARG A 3 0.48 18.76 -12.74
CA ARG A 3 -0.03 19.80 -11.83
C ARG A 3 0.07 19.41 -10.35
N ILE A 4 0.33 18.14 -10.09
CA ILE A 4 0.44 17.55 -8.77
C ILE A 4 1.92 17.66 -8.32
N PRO A 5 2.21 18.33 -7.19
CA PRO A 5 3.54 18.31 -6.58
C PRO A 5 3.99 16.88 -6.26
N GLU A 6 5.30 16.65 -6.28
CA GLU A 6 5.88 15.31 -6.04
C GLU A 6 5.46 14.73 -4.68
N ASP A 7 5.53 15.52 -3.61
CA ASP A 7 5.12 15.09 -2.27
C ASP A 7 3.64 14.66 -2.20
N ASP A 8 2.75 15.41 -2.87
CA ASP A 8 1.32 15.09 -2.91
C ASP A 8 1.07 13.82 -3.74
N ARG A 9 1.81 13.67 -4.84
CA ARG A 9 1.75 12.48 -5.69
C ARG A 9 2.19 11.24 -4.92
N ASP A 10 3.27 11.33 -4.16
CA ASP A 10 3.76 10.24 -3.32
C ASP A 10 2.71 9.81 -2.29
N ILE A 11 2.02 10.76 -1.66
CA ILE A 11 0.92 10.45 -0.74
C ILE A 11 -0.24 9.76 -1.46
N MET A 12 -0.58 10.20 -2.67
CA MET A 12 -1.63 9.59 -3.49
C MET A 12 -1.23 8.17 -3.92
N GLU A 13 0.01 7.94 -4.29
CA GLU A 13 0.54 6.60 -4.60
C GLU A 13 0.52 5.68 -3.38
N LYS A 14 0.88 6.18 -2.18
CA LYS A 14 0.74 5.41 -0.93
C LYS A 14 -0.72 4.98 -0.69
N ALA A 15 -1.70 5.80 -1.05
CA ALA A 15 -3.11 5.44 -0.92
C ALA A 15 -3.54 4.30 -1.85
N ILE A 16 -2.77 4.00 -2.89
CA ILE A 16 -2.93 2.82 -3.75
C ILE A 16 -2.24 1.61 -3.12
N TYR A 17 -0.97 1.75 -2.74
CA TYR A 17 -0.13 0.60 -2.38
C TYR A 17 -0.38 0.08 -0.96
N LEU A 18 -0.57 0.94 0.04
CA LEU A 18 -0.74 0.50 1.43
C LEU A 18 -1.97 -0.39 1.65
N PRO A 19 -3.15 -0.12 1.04
CA PRO A 19 -4.26 -1.07 1.08
C PRO A 19 -3.91 -2.43 0.48
N MET A 20 -3.15 -2.47 -0.61
CA MET A 20 -2.74 -3.73 -1.25
C MET A 20 -1.79 -4.54 -0.36
N VAL A 21 -0.85 -3.87 0.33
CA VAL A 21 0.00 -4.51 1.36
C VAL A 21 -0.86 -5.15 2.43
N LEU A 22 -1.90 -4.46 2.93
CA LEU A 22 -2.81 -5.03 3.93
C LEU A 22 -3.59 -6.23 3.41
N ILE A 23 -4.02 -6.23 2.14
CA ILE A 23 -4.71 -7.37 1.52
C ILE A 23 -3.78 -8.60 1.49
N VAL A 24 -2.53 -8.40 1.07
CA VAL A 24 -1.53 -9.48 1.01
C VAL A 24 -1.23 -10.00 2.41
N LEU A 25 -0.93 -9.12 3.38
CA LEU A 25 -0.64 -9.53 4.75
C LEU A 25 -1.80 -10.26 5.43
N ASN A 26 -3.05 -9.85 5.18
CA ASN A 26 -4.22 -10.58 5.67
C ASN A 26 -4.27 -12.01 5.12
N ARG A 27 -4.01 -12.17 3.82
CA ARG A 27 -3.96 -13.50 3.20
C ARG A 27 -2.82 -14.34 3.80
N ASP A 28 -1.64 -13.74 3.95
CA ASP A 28 -0.46 -14.42 4.49
C ASP A 28 -0.69 -14.84 5.95
N LEU A 29 -1.37 -14.03 6.74
CA LEU A 29 -1.76 -14.37 8.11
C LEU A 29 -2.56 -15.68 8.14
N SER A 30 -3.60 -15.79 7.31
CA SER A 30 -4.41 -17.02 7.20
C SER A 30 -3.60 -18.20 6.67
N VAL A 31 -2.66 -17.98 5.73
CA VAL A 31 -1.80 -19.04 5.22
C VAL A 31 -0.87 -19.58 6.32
N VAL A 32 -0.22 -18.68 7.07
CA VAL A 32 0.69 -19.05 8.19
C VAL A 32 -0.07 -19.75 9.31
N GLU A 33 -1.29 -19.30 9.61
CA GLU A 33 -2.15 -19.95 10.60
C GLU A 33 -2.45 -21.41 10.25
N ASN A 34 -2.66 -21.70 8.96
CA ASN A 34 -3.01 -23.04 8.45
C ASN A 34 -1.81 -23.89 7.98
N SER A 35 -0.60 -23.33 7.95
CA SER A 35 0.58 -24.04 7.44
C SER A 35 1.13 -25.08 8.45
N PRO A 36 2.00 -26.01 8.03
CA PRO A 36 2.61 -27.00 8.92
C PRO A 36 3.83 -26.47 9.72
N PHE A 37 3.94 -25.16 9.96
CA PHE A 37 5.03 -24.64 10.80
C PHE A 37 4.97 -25.18 12.23
N LYS A 38 6.11 -25.63 12.73
CA LYS A 38 6.25 -26.14 14.11
C LYS A 38 5.96 -25.08 15.17
N LEU A 39 6.37 -23.84 14.93
CA LEU A 39 6.16 -22.69 15.82
C LEU A 39 5.60 -21.51 15.00
N LYS A 40 4.28 -21.36 14.98
CA LYS A 40 3.58 -20.33 14.17
C LYS A 40 3.62 -18.95 14.79
N LYS A 41 3.57 -18.88 16.13
CA LYS A 41 3.33 -17.64 16.89
C LYS A 41 4.29 -16.50 16.50
N PRO A 42 5.62 -16.70 16.35
CA PRO A 42 6.52 -15.61 15.96
C PRO A 42 6.19 -14.98 14.61
N TYR A 43 5.73 -15.78 13.63
CA TYR A 43 5.36 -15.30 12.30
C TYR A 43 4.03 -14.55 12.32
N LEU A 44 3.03 -15.08 13.04
CA LEU A 44 1.74 -14.42 13.22
C LEU A 44 1.93 -13.05 13.89
N ASP A 45 2.71 -12.98 14.97
CA ASP A 45 2.99 -11.73 15.68
C ASP A 45 3.73 -10.72 14.80
N LEU A 46 4.67 -11.18 13.97
CA LEU A 46 5.36 -10.33 12.99
C LEU A 46 4.39 -9.72 11.98
N ILE A 47 3.51 -10.54 11.39
CA ILE A 47 2.52 -10.09 10.41
C ILE A 47 1.52 -9.12 11.05
N GLU A 48 0.92 -9.47 12.20
CA GLU A 48 -0.04 -8.62 12.91
C GLU A 48 0.56 -7.27 13.31
N ALA A 49 1.78 -7.28 13.85
CA ALA A 49 2.45 -6.04 14.25
C ALA A 49 2.80 -5.17 13.04
N THR A 50 3.12 -5.78 11.90
CA THR A 50 3.35 -5.08 10.63
C THR A 50 2.06 -4.47 10.09
N MET A 51 0.96 -5.23 10.09
CA MET A 51 -0.35 -4.72 9.67
C MET A 51 -0.78 -3.50 10.49
N LYS A 52 -0.57 -3.49 11.81
CA LYS A 52 -0.86 -2.32 12.66
C LYS A 52 -0.08 -1.08 12.24
N GLU A 53 1.19 -1.24 11.88
CA GLU A 53 2.04 -0.14 11.41
C GLU A 53 1.55 0.41 10.06
N VAL A 54 1.28 -0.47 9.09
CA VAL A 54 0.75 -0.11 7.77
C VAL A 54 -0.63 0.56 7.89
N GLN A 55 -1.50 0.08 8.78
CA GLN A 55 -2.80 0.69 9.05
C GLN A 55 -2.68 2.10 9.63
N ARG A 56 -1.74 2.32 10.54
CA ARG A 56 -1.46 3.65 11.10
C ARG A 56 -1.02 4.60 9.98
N GLU A 57 -0.05 4.21 9.17
CA GLU A 57 0.42 5.05 8.06
C GLU A 57 -0.69 5.31 7.02
N LEU A 58 -1.50 4.31 6.69
CA LEU A 58 -2.64 4.49 5.80
C LEU A 58 -3.68 5.48 6.37
N SER A 59 -3.89 5.47 7.68
CA SER A 59 -4.76 6.45 8.35
C SER A 59 -4.20 7.88 8.19
N GLU A 60 -2.90 8.06 8.40
CA GLU A 60 -2.21 9.34 8.23
C GLU A 60 -2.31 9.84 6.77
N VAL A 61 -2.07 8.96 5.79
CA VAL A 61 -2.25 9.23 4.35
C VAL A 61 -3.68 9.69 4.04
N LYS A 62 -4.69 8.95 4.52
CA LYS A 62 -6.10 9.31 4.29
C LYS A 62 -6.47 10.65 4.92
N GLN A 63 -5.97 10.94 6.12
CA GLN A 63 -6.18 12.23 6.79
C GLN A 63 -5.55 13.38 5.99
N TYR A 64 -4.32 13.20 5.52
CA TYR A 64 -3.63 14.18 4.68
C TYR A 64 -4.41 14.43 3.37
N MET A 65 -4.81 13.37 2.67
CA MET A 65 -5.57 13.49 1.43
C MET A 65 -6.88 14.25 1.63
N LYS A 66 -7.62 13.93 2.70
CA LYS A 66 -8.87 14.64 3.04
C LYS A 66 -8.62 16.13 3.31
N LYS A 67 -7.59 16.47 4.09
CA LYS A 67 -7.23 17.85 4.42
C LYS A 67 -6.84 18.65 3.18
N ASN A 68 -6.12 18.04 2.24
CA ASN A 68 -5.57 18.69 1.06
C ASN A 68 -6.44 18.55 -0.20
N LYS A 69 -7.66 17.99 -0.08
CA LYS A 69 -8.60 17.75 -1.19
C LYS A 69 -7.97 16.93 -2.32
N LEU A 70 -7.30 15.85 -1.93
CA LEU A 70 -6.71 14.85 -2.82
C LEU A 70 -7.60 13.62 -2.86
N GLN A 71 -7.77 13.01 -4.04
CA GLN A 71 -8.49 11.74 -4.17
C GLN A 71 -7.83 10.87 -5.23
N VAL A 72 -7.88 9.55 -5.02
CA VAL A 72 -7.46 8.55 -6.00
C VAL A 72 -8.62 7.61 -6.22
N ILE A 73 -9.00 7.43 -7.48
CA ILE A 73 -10.12 6.59 -7.89
C ILE A 73 -9.62 5.56 -8.90
N GLU A 74 -9.84 4.28 -8.63
CA GLU A 74 -9.62 3.24 -9.64
C GLU A 74 -10.74 3.35 -10.70
N THR A 75 -10.37 3.61 -11.95
CA THR A 75 -11.34 3.84 -13.03
C THR A 75 -11.51 2.63 -13.93
N LYS A 76 -10.45 1.86 -14.13
CA LYS A 76 -10.46 0.66 -14.96
C LYS A 76 -9.36 -0.29 -14.51
N ARG A 77 -9.61 -1.58 -14.63
CA ARG A 77 -8.60 -2.63 -14.50
C ARG A 77 -8.75 -3.63 -15.63
N ASP A 78 -7.63 -4.05 -16.19
CA ASP A 78 -7.50 -5.20 -17.08
C ASP A 78 -6.34 -6.09 -16.62
N ASP A 79 -6.03 -7.14 -17.39
CA ASP A 79 -5.03 -8.15 -17.03
C ASP A 79 -3.63 -7.55 -16.88
N ALA A 80 -3.29 -6.53 -17.68
CA ALA A 80 -1.96 -5.95 -17.73
C ALA A 80 -1.85 -4.63 -16.93
N PHE A 81 -2.93 -3.84 -16.87
CA PHE A 81 -2.91 -2.49 -16.30
C PHE A 81 -4.07 -2.21 -15.36
N THR A 82 -3.82 -1.34 -14.38
CA THR A 82 -4.84 -0.67 -13.59
C THR A 82 -4.74 0.83 -13.81
N MET A 83 -5.85 1.47 -14.17
CA MET A 83 -5.97 2.90 -14.38
C MET A 83 -6.51 3.56 -13.11
N TYR A 84 -5.83 4.62 -12.68
CA TYR A 84 -6.24 5.47 -11.56
C TYR A 84 -6.42 6.91 -12.03
N MET A 85 -7.49 7.55 -11.57
CA MET A 85 -7.71 8.98 -11.71
C MET A 85 -7.32 9.69 -10.42
N PHE A 86 -6.35 10.58 -10.53
CA PHE A 86 -5.85 11.42 -9.45
C PHE A 86 -6.59 12.75 -9.52
N ILE A 87 -7.30 13.09 -8.45
CA ILE A 87 -7.99 14.36 -8.31
C ILE A 87 -7.18 15.22 -7.35
N TYR A 88 -6.63 16.32 -7.87
CA TYR A 88 -5.84 17.30 -7.12
C TYR A 88 -6.53 18.67 -7.19
N LYS A 89 -7.16 19.11 -6.09
CA LYS A 89 -7.80 20.44 -5.99
C LYS A 89 -8.76 20.74 -7.16
N GLY A 90 -9.45 19.72 -7.67
CA GLY A 90 -10.39 19.81 -8.79
C GLY A 90 -9.80 19.57 -10.18
N TYR A 91 -8.49 19.33 -10.29
CA TYR A 91 -7.85 18.86 -11.51
C TYR A 91 -7.78 17.34 -11.54
N GLU A 92 -8.07 16.75 -12.70
CA GLU A 92 -8.02 15.31 -12.91
C GLU A 92 -6.79 14.94 -13.75
N GLU A 93 -6.06 13.92 -13.30
CA GLU A 93 -4.93 13.34 -14.03
C GLU A 93 -5.11 11.81 -14.07
N ASN A 94 -5.04 11.22 -15.26
CA ASN A 94 -5.17 9.77 -15.45
C ASN A 94 -3.79 9.11 -15.45
N HIS A 95 -3.65 8.04 -14.67
CA HIS A 95 -2.42 7.28 -14.50
C HIS A 95 -2.64 5.81 -14.79
N ASN A 96 -1.81 5.24 -15.67
CA ASN A 96 -1.83 3.82 -15.98
C ASN A 96 -0.68 3.12 -15.27
N TYR A 97 -1.01 2.11 -14.46
CA TYR A 97 -0.03 1.33 -13.72
C TYR A 97 0.02 -0.08 -14.27
N PHE A 98 1.23 -0.53 -14.63
CA PHE A 98 1.47 -1.91 -15.04
C PHE A 98 1.35 -2.83 -13.82
N ASN A 99 0.44 -3.80 -13.87
CA ASN A 99 0.11 -4.66 -12.72
C ASN A 99 1.33 -5.37 -12.12
N PRO A 100 2.28 -5.91 -12.92
CA PRO A 100 3.53 -6.45 -12.37
C PRO A 100 4.38 -5.42 -11.60
N ARG A 101 4.38 -4.15 -12.01
CA ARG A 101 5.10 -3.09 -11.28
C ARG A 101 4.43 -2.78 -9.95
N ILE A 102 3.09 -2.76 -9.90
CA ILE A 102 2.33 -2.65 -8.64
C ILE A 102 2.72 -3.78 -7.70
N ARG A 103 2.72 -5.03 -8.20
CA ARG A 103 3.11 -6.20 -7.41
C ARG A 103 4.52 -6.07 -6.84
N ASN A 104 5.49 -5.68 -7.67
CA ASN A 104 6.87 -5.46 -7.21
C ASN A 104 6.92 -4.37 -6.14
N LYS A 105 6.16 -3.28 -6.31
CA LYS A 105 6.13 -2.20 -5.31
C LYS A 105 5.53 -2.65 -3.97
N VAL A 106 4.48 -3.46 -4.00
CA VAL A 106 3.90 -4.06 -2.81
C VAL A 106 4.91 -4.98 -2.12
N GLN A 107 5.67 -5.78 -2.88
CA GLN A 107 6.75 -6.60 -2.33
C GLN A 107 7.85 -5.74 -1.68
N GLU A 108 8.36 -4.71 -2.36
CA GLU A 108 9.35 -3.78 -1.81
C GLU A 108 8.85 -3.16 -0.48
N LEU A 109 7.58 -2.76 -0.41
CA LEU A 109 6.99 -2.22 0.81
C LEU A 109 6.93 -3.26 1.93
N MET A 110 6.52 -4.49 1.61
CA MET A 110 6.51 -5.58 2.59
C MET A 110 7.92 -5.86 3.14
N GLU A 111 8.93 -5.91 2.27
CA GLU A 111 10.33 -6.06 2.68
C GLU A 111 10.75 -4.93 3.63
N VAL A 112 10.42 -3.68 3.31
CA VAL A 112 10.68 -2.55 4.19
C VAL A 112 10.00 -2.74 5.55
N TYR A 113 8.68 -2.96 5.61
CA TYR A 113 8.01 -3.03 6.91
C TYR A 113 8.44 -4.24 7.75
N LEU A 114 8.64 -5.40 7.12
CA LEU A 114 9.03 -6.62 7.82
C LEU A 114 10.48 -6.55 8.31
N LEU A 115 11.39 -5.91 7.56
CA LEU A 115 12.82 -5.87 7.89
C LEU A 115 13.24 -4.62 8.68
N LYS A 116 12.51 -3.50 8.56
CA LYS A 116 12.85 -2.22 9.24
C LYS A 116 12.88 -2.35 10.76
N LYS A 117 12.10 -3.26 11.35
CA LYS A 117 12.16 -3.58 12.79
C LYS A 117 13.47 -4.23 13.25
N HIS A 118 14.22 -4.83 12.33
CA HIS A 118 15.44 -5.58 12.64
C HIS A 118 16.72 -4.78 12.38
N LEU A 119 16.67 -3.74 11.54
CA LEU A 119 17.82 -2.88 11.21
C LEU A 119 17.94 -1.63 12.09
N SER A 120 16.96 -1.36 12.95
CA SER A 120 16.92 -0.19 13.85
C SER A 120 17.41 -0.50 15.28
N ARG A 121 18.21 -1.56 15.46
CA ARG A 121 18.79 -1.99 16.74
C ARG A 121 20.29 -1.78 16.75
#